data_AF-A0A3Q8I303-F1
#
_entry.id   AF-A0A3Q8I303-F1
#
_cell.length_a   1.000
_cell.length_b   1.000
_cell.length_c   1.000
_cell.angle_alpha   90.00
_cell.angle_beta   90.00
_cell.angle_gamma   90.00
#
_symmetry.space_group_name_H-M   'P 1'
#
loop_
_entity.id
_entity.type
_entity.pdbx_description
1 polymer ?
#
loop_
_entity_poly.entity_id
_entity_poly.type
_entity_poly.pdbx_seq_one_letter_code
_entity_poly.pdbx_strand_id
1 'polypeptide(L)'
;MTEGPSRASRYVVAALLLSTVFSAAPARADDGNTPLEDNRHITEFYIQISPTFQALLDPDFQPGGTSSVRPSWFLFAPHASQSAGKGMLGAALARHLLDAARGRPSLSAPEALGRAGLTGVSHLALEQLSLELMFQGLPTDAAAALSALTTAMNVEALADPRTLTLTATRLALLYWSAPAWHPLDKAKSVVLTLERTLHEGNVAIFTDIGGTATAYLTWRQSAGTVTPERVLTEFSRPGSSPARARLAYDYALAHAFDTPRPYAFDTIFPGMNSQNLMVAGLALYEKARLTPGLQAREAIIAMANNYLAWREQHDIVQAVFTPAWPRWDEVSRSALMRAMTPMLVVHFGSLEWTLADYAYARPDRDGNPLTSQPTEYNWATFWDRWPPILDSFELGYSDPEALWEMPEPLEDPLAG
;
A
#
# COMPACT_ATOMS: atom_id res chain seq x y z
N MET A 1 31.93 40.68 19.60
CA MET A 1 30.52 41.10 19.45
C MET A 1 30.00 40.53 18.15
N THR A 2 29.34 39.38 18.23
CA THR A 2 28.58 38.79 17.14
C THR A 2 27.28 38.32 17.78
N GLU A 3 26.24 39.13 17.62
CA GLU A 3 24.89 38.81 18.09
C GLU A 3 24.39 37.60 17.31
N GLY A 4 24.15 36.49 18.02
CA GLY A 4 23.47 35.33 17.46
C GLY A 4 22.01 35.67 17.16
N PRO A 5 21.40 35.08 16.12
CA PRO A 5 20.04 35.40 15.74
C PRO A 5 19.08 35.14 16.90
N SER A 6 18.27 36.16 17.22
CA SER A 6 17.36 36.17 18.35
C SER A 6 16.36 35.01 18.26
N ARG A 7 15.97 34.46 19.42
CA ARG A 7 14.95 33.39 19.53
C ARG A 7 13.66 33.73 18.77
N ALA A 8 13.33 35.00 18.60
CA ALA A 8 12.17 35.46 17.83
C ALA A 8 12.23 35.11 16.34
N SER A 9 13.42 35.07 15.73
CA SER A 9 13.59 34.74 14.31
C SER A 9 13.32 33.25 14.00
N ARG A 10 13.51 32.36 14.98
CA ARG A 10 13.25 30.91 14.85
C ARG A 10 11.77 30.57 14.85
N TYR A 11 10.95 31.31 15.59
CA TYR A 11 9.49 31.12 15.61
C TYR A 11 8.81 31.64 14.34
N VAL A 12 9.40 32.65 13.67
CA VAL A 12 8.84 33.20 12.43
C VAL A 12 9.05 32.25 11.24
N VAL A 13 10.18 31.55 11.17
CA VAL A 13 10.43 30.54 10.12
C VAL A 13 9.57 29.29 10.31
N ALA A 14 9.38 28.83 11.55
CA ALA A 14 8.46 27.73 11.86
C ALA A 14 6.99 28.09 11.55
N ALA A 15 6.57 29.33 11.83
CA ALA A 15 5.23 29.81 11.50
C ALA A 15 5.01 30.01 9.99
N LEU A 16 6.05 30.36 9.22
CA LEU A 16 5.98 30.50 7.76
C LEU A 16 5.95 29.15 7.03
N LEU A 17 6.65 28.13 7.53
CA LEU A 17 6.56 26.76 6.98
C LEU A 17 5.22 26.07 7.29
N LEU A 18 4.52 26.50 8.35
CA LEU A 18 3.13 26.11 8.63
C LEU A 18 2.11 26.81 7.71
N SER A 19 2.49 27.90 7.04
CA SER A 19 1.59 28.71 6.18
C SER A 19 1.63 28.35 4.69
N THR A 20 2.64 27.59 4.24
CA THR A 20 2.75 27.14 2.84
C THR A 20 2.12 25.78 2.56
N VAL A 21 1.58 25.12 3.59
CA VAL A 21 0.69 23.98 3.39
C VAL A 21 -0.74 24.50 3.35
N PHE A 22 -1.58 23.90 2.51
CA PHE A 22 -3.06 24.02 2.52
C PHE A 22 -3.70 25.05 1.58
N SER A 23 -3.47 24.82 0.29
CA SER A 23 -4.60 24.53 -0.61
C SER A 23 -4.46 23.09 -1.11
N ALA A 24 -4.45 22.13 -0.17
CA ALA A 24 -4.58 20.73 -0.57
C ALA A 24 -6.00 20.57 -1.10
N ALA A 25 -6.13 20.32 -2.42
CA ALA A 25 -7.39 19.91 -3.00
C ALA A 25 -7.97 18.74 -2.17
N PRO A 26 -9.30 18.63 -2.03
CA PRO A 26 -9.91 17.52 -1.32
C PRO A 26 -9.35 16.20 -1.89
N ALA A 27 -8.93 15.29 -1.02
CA ALA A 27 -8.40 13.97 -1.41
C ALA A 27 -9.44 13.22 -2.25
N ARG A 28 -9.35 13.37 -3.57
CA ARG A 28 -10.18 12.77 -4.61
C ARG A 28 -9.30 12.59 -5.85
N ALA A 29 -9.55 11.53 -6.60
CA ALA A 29 -9.08 11.45 -7.98
C ALA A 29 -9.74 12.58 -8.78
N ASP A 30 -8.99 13.26 -9.65
CA ASP A 30 -9.57 14.27 -10.53
C ASP A 30 -10.24 13.58 -11.73
N ASP A 31 -11.38 14.12 -12.17
CA ASP A 31 -12.10 13.59 -13.33
C ASP A 31 -11.21 13.69 -14.58
N GLY A 32 -10.83 12.55 -15.16
CA GLY A 32 -10.07 12.45 -16.40
C GLY A 32 -8.60 12.03 -16.26
N ASN A 33 -8.09 11.89 -15.03
CA ASN A 33 -6.74 11.35 -14.80
C ASN A 33 -6.65 9.86 -15.14
N THR A 34 -5.47 9.45 -15.58
CA THR A 34 -5.08 8.04 -15.63
C THR A 34 -4.83 7.49 -14.22
N PRO A 35 -4.91 6.16 -14.01
CA PRO A 35 -4.58 5.53 -12.72
C PRO A 35 -3.17 5.88 -12.19
N LEU A 36 -2.20 6.07 -13.08
CA LEU A 36 -0.84 6.47 -12.71
C LEU A 36 -0.76 7.93 -12.27
N GLU A 37 -1.46 8.85 -12.94
CA GLU A 37 -1.55 10.26 -12.51
C GLU A 37 -2.20 10.38 -11.13
N ASP A 38 -3.29 9.66 -10.89
CA ASP A 38 -3.91 9.59 -9.56
C ASP A 38 -2.95 9.02 -8.51
N ASN A 39 -2.24 7.92 -8.83
CA ASN A 39 -1.25 7.35 -7.91
C ASN A 39 -0.10 8.33 -7.60
N ARG A 40 0.36 9.07 -8.60
CA ARG A 40 1.37 10.12 -8.43
C ARG A 40 0.90 11.18 -7.43
N HIS A 41 -0.32 11.72 -7.64
CA HIS A 41 -0.90 12.71 -6.72
C HIS A 41 -1.09 12.16 -5.30
N ILE A 42 -1.53 10.91 -5.17
CA ILE A 42 -1.68 10.24 -3.86
C ILE A 42 -0.33 10.09 -3.15
N THR A 43 0.69 9.65 -3.89
CA THR A 43 2.05 9.46 -3.36
C THR A 43 2.65 10.80 -2.92
N GLU A 44 2.54 11.84 -3.75
CA GLU A 44 2.97 13.21 -3.43
C GLU A 44 2.28 13.76 -2.18
N PHE A 45 0.97 13.55 -2.05
CA PHE A 45 0.25 13.96 -0.85
C PHE A 45 0.82 13.28 0.40
N TYR A 46 1.05 11.97 0.36
CA TYR A 46 1.59 11.27 1.51
C TYR A 46 3.01 11.70 1.84
N ILE A 47 3.86 11.99 0.84
CA ILE A 47 5.19 12.58 1.04
C ILE A 47 5.06 13.92 1.78
N GLN A 48 4.11 14.76 1.40
CA GLN A 48 3.90 16.07 2.03
C GLN A 48 3.37 15.97 3.47
N ILE A 49 2.48 15.02 3.76
CA ILE A 49 1.83 14.91 5.08
C ILE A 49 2.67 14.13 6.11
N SER A 50 3.57 13.24 5.65
CA SER A 50 4.39 12.39 6.54
C SER A 50 5.23 13.19 7.54
N PRO A 51 5.98 14.24 7.13
CA PRO A 51 6.71 15.09 8.07
C PRO A 51 5.79 15.77 9.09
N THR A 52 4.58 16.14 8.68
CA THR A 52 3.61 16.81 9.56
C THR A 52 3.20 15.89 10.69
N PHE A 53 2.83 14.64 10.41
CA PHE A 53 2.48 13.67 11.45
C PHE A 53 3.66 13.27 12.31
N GLN A 54 4.86 13.13 11.73
CA GLN A 54 6.03 12.80 12.53
C GLN A 54 6.39 13.93 13.50
N ALA A 55 6.34 15.20 13.05
CA ALA A 55 6.57 16.36 13.91
C ALA A 55 5.55 16.49 15.05
N LEU A 56 4.36 15.88 14.92
CA LEU A 56 3.43 15.76 16.05
C LEU A 56 3.98 14.86 17.15
N LEU A 57 4.63 13.76 16.80
CA LEU A 57 5.11 12.73 17.73
C LEU A 57 6.49 13.06 18.30
N ASP A 58 7.30 13.75 17.50
CA ASP A 58 8.65 14.18 17.82
C ASP A 58 8.80 15.69 17.51
N PRO A 59 8.66 16.56 18.53
CA PRO A 59 8.76 18.01 18.33
C PRO A 59 10.12 18.51 17.83
N ASP A 60 11.17 17.72 17.99
CA ASP A 60 12.52 18.07 17.55
C ASP A 60 12.79 17.62 16.11
N PHE A 61 11.92 16.79 15.54
CA PHE A 61 11.99 16.33 14.15
C PHE A 61 12.01 17.52 13.17
N GLN A 62 12.96 17.48 12.24
CA GLN A 62 13.05 18.42 11.13
C GLN A 62 12.77 17.68 9.82
N PRO A 63 12.02 18.28 8.88
CA PRO A 63 11.86 17.71 7.54
C PRO A 63 13.21 17.38 6.90
N GLY A 64 13.37 16.16 6.38
CA GLY A 64 14.63 15.66 5.82
C GLY A 64 15.66 15.17 6.85
N GLY A 65 15.34 15.22 8.15
CA GLY A 65 16.11 14.59 9.23
C GLY A 65 15.53 13.24 9.65
N THR A 66 16.11 12.65 10.69
CA THR A 66 15.62 11.41 11.30
C THR A 66 14.79 11.73 12.55
N SER A 67 13.82 10.89 12.87
CA SER A 67 13.01 11.04 14.08
C SER A 67 13.57 10.18 15.20
N SER A 68 13.55 10.72 16.42
CA SER A 68 13.93 10.02 17.65
C SER A 68 12.87 9.05 18.17
N VAL A 69 11.72 8.95 17.49
CA VAL A 69 10.60 8.09 17.87
C VAL A 69 10.15 7.27 16.68
N ARG A 70 9.52 6.12 16.97
CA ARG A 70 8.86 5.25 15.99
C ARG A 70 8.10 6.03 14.89
N PRO A 71 8.21 5.59 13.62
CA PRO A 71 7.41 6.09 12.51
C PRO A 71 5.90 5.99 12.74
N SER A 72 5.16 7.04 12.36
CA SER A 72 3.70 6.96 12.19
C SER A 72 3.31 6.15 10.95
N TRP A 73 2.06 5.68 10.87
CA TRP A 73 1.50 5.02 9.68
C TRP A 73 1.69 5.86 8.42
N PHE A 74 1.58 7.19 8.55
CA PHE A 74 1.74 8.10 7.43
C PHE A 74 3.13 8.02 6.80
N LEU A 75 4.18 7.68 7.56
CA LEU A 75 5.52 7.51 6.99
C LEU A 75 5.63 6.26 6.08
N PHE A 76 4.80 5.24 6.28
CA PHE A 76 4.75 4.04 5.42
C PHE A 76 3.90 4.27 4.16
N ALA A 77 2.93 5.19 4.22
CA ALA A 77 1.93 5.37 3.17
C ALA A 77 2.50 5.76 1.78
N PRO A 78 3.54 6.62 1.65
CA PRO A 78 4.16 6.90 0.34
C PRO A 78 4.69 5.64 -0.33
N HIS A 79 5.36 4.79 0.45
CA HIS A 79 6.00 3.55 -0.01
C HIS A 79 4.98 2.52 -0.48
N ALA A 80 3.91 2.34 0.31
CA ALA A 80 2.80 1.48 -0.05
C ALA A 80 2.07 1.98 -1.31
N SER A 81 1.81 3.30 -1.40
CA SER A 81 1.21 3.92 -2.59
C SER A 81 2.09 3.73 -3.82
N GLN A 82 3.40 3.96 -3.73
CA GLN A 82 4.33 3.74 -4.84
C GLN A 82 4.34 2.27 -5.29
N SER A 83 4.27 1.33 -4.34
CA SER A 83 4.21 -0.11 -4.65
C SER A 83 2.93 -0.48 -5.41
N ALA A 84 1.77 0.10 -5.04
CA ALA A 84 0.54 -0.05 -5.82
C ALA A 84 0.68 0.58 -7.23
N GLY A 85 1.30 1.75 -7.33
CA GLY A 85 1.57 2.44 -8.59
C GLY A 85 2.48 1.64 -9.53
N LYS A 86 3.50 0.97 -9.00
CA LYS A 86 4.37 0.05 -9.73
C LYS A 86 3.56 -1.09 -10.39
N GLY A 87 2.54 -1.60 -9.69
CA GLY A 87 1.59 -2.57 -10.26
C GLY A 87 0.71 -1.98 -11.36
N MET A 88 0.24 -0.74 -11.20
CA MET A 88 -0.50 -0.01 -12.25
C MET A 88 0.37 0.24 -13.48
N LEU A 89 1.66 0.56 -13.29
CA LEU A 89 2.62 0.71 -14.38
C LEU A 89 2.81 -0.60 -15.15
N GLY A 90 2.92 -1.74 -14.45
CA GLY A 90 2.92 -3.06 -15.08
C GLY A 90 1.67 -3.30 -15.95
N ALA A 91 0.50 -2.87 -15.49
CA ALA A 91 -0.73 -2.96 -16.27
C ALA A 91 -0.75 -2.02 -17.50
N ALA A 92 -0.23 -0.80 -17.36
CA ALA A 92 -0.08 0.14 -18.47
C ALA A 92 0.86 -0.40 -19.56
N LEU A 93 2.01 -0.96 -19.17
CA LEU A 93 2.94 -1.65 -20.07
C LEU A 93 2.28 -2.84 -20.77
N ALA A 94 1.56 -3.68 -20.03
CA ALA A 94 0.85 -4.82 -20.59
C ALA A 94 -0.21 -4.38 -21.63
N ARG A 95 -0.94 -3.28 -21.38
CA ARG A 95 -1.87 -2.70 -22.36
C ARG A 95 -1.14 -2.22 -23.61
N HIS A 96 -0.02 -1.53 -23.46
CA HIS A 96 0.80 -1.08 -24.58
C HIS A 96 1.24 -2.25 -25.46
N LEU A 97 1.69 -3.36 -24.86
CA LEU A 97 2.04 -4.59 -25.58
C LEU A 97 0.86 -5.15 -26.38
N LEU A 98 -0.33 -5.22 -25.77
CA LEU A 98 -1.55 -5.72 -26.42
C LEU A 98 -2.00 -4.84 -27.58
N ASP A 99 -1.93 -3.51 -27.43
CA ASP A 99 -2.31 -2.57 -28.50
C ASP A 99 -1.30 -2.62 -29.65
N ALA A 100 0.01 -2.75 -29.37
CA ALA A 100 1.02 -2.97 -30.40
C ALA A 100 0.82 -4.31 -31.15
N ALA A 101 0.43 -5.37 -30.45
CA ALA A 101 0.17 -6.70 -31.03
C ALA A 101 -1.00 -6.70 -32.02
N ARG A 102 -2.00 -5.82 -31.83
CA ARG A 102 -3.12 -5.66 -32.79
C ARG A 102 -2.66 -5.13 -34.14
N GLY A 103 -1.64 -4.27 -34.17
CA GLY A 103 -1.05 -3.76 -35.41
C GLY A 103 -0.06 -4.74 -36.05
N ARG A 104 0.73 -5.43 -35.22
CA ARG A 104 1.73 -6.40 -35.65
C ARG A 104 1.89 -7.49 -34.60
N PRO A 105 1.37 -8.71 -34.79
CA PRO A 105 1.61 -9.82 -33.86
C PRO A 105 3.10 -10.17 -33.75
N SER A 106 3.53 -10.63 -32.59
CA SER A 106 4.92 -11.06 -32.36
C SER A 106 5.09 -12.56 -32.65
N LEU A 107 6.26 -12.96 -33.14
CA LEU A 107 6.59 -14.36 -33.40
C LEU A 107 7.20 -15.06 -32.19
N SER A 108 7.70 -14.32 -31.22
CA SER A 108 8.36 -14.84 -30.02
C SER A 108 8.13 -13.96 -28.79
N ALA A 109 8.25 -14.54 -27.59
CA ALA A 109 8.14 -13.78 -26.34
C ALA A 109 9.20 -12.68 -26.20
N PRO A 110 10.49 -12.91 -26.55
CA PRO A 110 11.49 -11.83 -26.58
C PRO A 110 11.13 -10.67 -27.52
N GLU A 111 10.58 -10.96 -28.71
CA GLU A 111 10.12 -9.90 -29.63
C GLU A 111 8.97 -9.09 -29.03
N ALA A 112 8.01 -9.75 -28.38
CA ALA A 112 6.89 -9.08 -27.73
C ALA A 112 7.37 -8.21 -26.55
N LEU A 113 8.15 -8.77 -25.64
CA LEU A 113 8.70 -8.08 -24.46
C LEU A 113 9.63 -6.92 -24.84
N GLY A 114 10.38 -7.06 -25.94
CA GLY A 114 11.25 -6.00 -26.47
C GLY A 114 10.50 -4.71 -26.82
N ARG A 115 9.18 -4.77 -27.06
CA ARG A 115 8.34 -3.57 -27.30
C ARG A 115 8.09 -2.75 -26.04
N ALA A 116 8.16 -3.37 -24.86
CA ALA A 116 8.04 -2.66 -23.59
C ALA A 116 9.33 -1.94 -23.17
N GLY A 117 10.43 -2.10 -23.93
CA GLY A 117 11.71 -1.45 -23.63
C GLY A 117 12.39 -1.96 -22.36
N LEU A 118 11.97 -3.12 -21.83
CA LEU A 118 12.53 -3.71 -20.61
C LEU A 118 13.91 -4.33 -20.88
N THR A 119 14.87 -4.16 -19.97
CA THR A 119 16.23 -4.71 -20.08
C THR A 119 16.67 -5.39 -18.78
N GLY A 120 17.71 -6.24 -18.82
CA GLY A 120 18.35 -6.81 -17.62
C GLY A 120 17.68 -8.06 -17.02
N VAL A 121 17.89 -8.30 -15.72
CA VAL A 121 17.44 -9.52 -14.99
C VAL A 121 15.91 -9.67 -15.02
N SER A 122 15.17 -8.57 -14.95
CA SER A 122 13.71 -8.56 -15.10
C SER A 122 13.27 -9.14 -16.44
N HIS A 123 14.03 -8.96 -17.51
CA HIS A 123 13.68 -9.50 -18.83
C HIS A 123 13.70 -11.04 -18.86
N LEU A 124 14.70 -11.68 -18.21
CA LEU A 124 14.83 -13.14 -18.24
C LEU A 124 13.70 -13.83 -17.47
N ALA A 125 13.33 -13.33 -16.29
CA ALA A 125 12.24 -13.90 -15.50
C ALA A 125 10.88 -13.73 -16.21
N LEU A 126 10.66 -12.58 -16.86
CA LEU A 126 9.47 -12.32 -17.68
C LEU A 126 9.43 -13.23 -18.91
N GLU A 127 10.57 -13.51 -19.54
CA GLU A 127 10.66 -14.46 -20.65
C GLU A 127 10.29 -15.88 -20.19
N GLN A 128 10.83 -16.34 -19.06
CA GLN A 128 10.50 -17.66 -18.49
C GLN A 128 9.02 -17.78 -18.16
N LEU A 129 8.42 -16.77 -17.50
CA LEU A 129 6.99 -16.75 -17.24
C LEU A 129 6.16 -16.75 -18.53
N SER A 130 6.60 -16.02 -19.55
CA SER A 130 5.93 -15.99 -20.86
C SER A 130 5.97 -17.35 -21.55
N LEU A 131 7.10 -18.04 -21.50
CA LEU A 131 7.25 -19.39 -22.05
C LEU A 131 6.36 -20.39 -21.32
N GLU A 132 6.29 -20.31 -19.98
CA GLU A 132 5.40 -21.18 -19.20
C GLU A 132 3.93 -20.89 -19.54
N LEU A 133 3.52 -19.63 -19.66
CA LEU A 133 2.18 -19.25 -20.10
C LEU A 133 1.85 -19.75 -21.52
N MET A 134 2.81 -19.70 -22.45
CA MET A 134 2.66 -20.27 -23.79
C MET A 134 2.51 -21.80 -23.73
N PHE A 135 3.23 -22.48 -22.85
CA PHE A 135 3.07 -23.91 -22.59
C PHE A 135 1.66 -24.24 -22.05
N GLN A 136 1.07 -23.34 -21.25
CA GLN A 136 -0.33 -23.40 -20.82
C GLN A 136 -1.35 -23.03 -21.93
N GLY A 137 -0.88 -22.79 -23.16
CA GLY A 137 -1.71 -22.58 -24.36
C GLY A 137 -2.03 -21.12 -24.68
N LEU A 138 -1.41 -20.15 -24.01
CA LEU A 138 -1.64 -18.72 -24.31
C LEU A 138 -0.88 -18.30 -25.58
N PRO A 139 -1.48 -17.46 -26.44
CA PRO A 139 -0.74 -16.86 -27.55
C PRO A 139 0.42 -15.98 -27.07
N THR A 140 1.47 -15.87 -27.88
CA THR A 140 2.71 -15.14 -27.56
C THR A 140 2.48 -13.75 -26.98
N ASP A 141 1.72 -12.90 -27.66
CA ASP A 141 1.49 -11.52 -27.19
C ASP A 141 0.62 -11.46 -25.92
N ALA A 142 -0.29 -12.41 -25.74
CA ALA A 142 -1.07 -12.51 -24.50
C ALA A 142 -0.19 -12.96 -23.33
N ALA A 143 0.66 -13.97 -23.53
CA ALA A 143 1.61 -14.44 -22.54
C ALA A 143 2.60 -13.33 -22.13
N ALA A 144 3.20 -12.63 -23.10
CA ALA A 144 4.11 -11.52 -22.83
C ALA A 144 3.43 -10.37 -22.07
N ALA A 145 2.20 -10.01 -22.45
CA ALA A 145 1.44 -8.98 -21.74
C ALA A 145 1.10 -9.39 -20.30
N LEU A 146 0.71 -10.64 -20.05
CA LEU A 146 0.44 -11.09 -18.67
C LEU A 146 1.71 -11.18 -17.83
N SER A 147 2.84 -11.59 -18.41
CA SER A 147 4.14 -11.55 -17.73
C SER A 147 4.58 -10.12 -17.39
N ALA A 148 4.30 -9.14 -18.25
CA ALA A 148 4.64 -7.74 -18.00
C ALA A 148 3.94 -7.17 -16.74
N LEU A 149 2.86 -7.79 -16.26
CA LEU A 149 2.23 -7.42 -14.98
C LEU A 149 3.17 -7.60 -13.78
N THR A 150 4.19 -8.45 -13.89
CA THR A 150 5.14 -8.73 -12.81
C THR A 150 6.41 -7.87 -12.88
N THR A 151 6.52 -6.93 -13.82
CA THR A 151 7.76 -6.17 -14.10
C THR A 151 8.37 -5.49 -12.86
N ALA A 152 7.53 -4.93 -12.00
CA ALA A 152 7.94 -4.18 -10.82
C ALA A 152 7.74 -4.96 -9.51
N MET A 153 7.65 -6.29 -9.60
CA MET A 153 7.49 -7.21 -8.49
C MET A 153 8.81 -7.93 -8.17
N ASN A 154 8.87 -8.68 -7.05
CA ASN A 154 9.98 -9.58 -6.77
C ASN A 154 9.91 -10.81 -7.70
N VAL A 155 10.47 -10.67 -8.89
CA VAL A 155 10.54 -11.76 -9.89
C VAL A 155 11.51 -12.87 -9.50
N GLU A 156 12.39 -12.66 -8.51
CA GLU A 156 13.28 -13.72 -8.01
C GLU A 156 12.49 -14.87 -7.35
N ALA A 157 11.29 -14.59 -6.85
CA ALA A 157 10.39 -15.63 -6.34
C ALA A 157 10.04 -16.70 -7.41
N LEU A 158 10.13 -16.35 -8.70
CA LEU A 158 9.91 -17.27 -9.83
C LEU A 158 11.10 -18.21 -10.08
N ALA A 159 12.25 -18.01 -9.43
CA ALA A 159 13.37 -18.94 -9.52
C ALA A 159 13.05 -20.31 -8.91
N ASP A 160 12.08 -20.38 -7.98
CA ASP A 160 11.50 -21.65 -7.56
C ASP A 160 10.51 -22.14 -8.64
N PRO A 161 10.76 -23.29 -9.29
CA PRO A 161 9.93 -23.81 -10.38
C PRO A 161 8.48 -24.09 -9.94
N ARG A 162 8.25 -24.38 -8.65
CA ARG A 162 6.90 -24.56 -8.10
C ARG A 162 6.13 -23.24 -8.09
N THR A 163 6.79 -22.15 -7.70
CA THR A 163 6.22 -20.80 -7.77
C THR A 163 5.92 -20.43 -9.23
N LEU A 164 6.88 -20.61 -10.14
CA LEU A 164 6.71 -20.29 -11.55
C LEU A 164 5.52 -21.03 -12.17
N THR A 165 5.50 -22.36 -12.04
CA THR A 165 4.45 -23.22 -12.61
C THR A 165 3.06 -22.86 -12.08
N LEU A 166 2.96 -22.64 -10.76
CA LEU A 166 1.68 -22.35 -10.12
C LEU A 166 1.18 -20.94 -10.43
N THR A 167 2.07 -19.94 -10.47
CA THR A 167 1.75 -18.58 -10.92
C THR A 167 1.25 -18.60 -12.36
N ALA A 168 1.97 -19.26 -13.27
CA ALA A 168 1.58 -19.38 -14.67
C ALA A 168 0.24 -20.11 -14.84
N THR A 169 0.03 -21.20 -14.09
CA THR A 169 -1.26 -21.93 -14.08
C THR A 169 -2.41 -21.03 -13.64
N ARG A 170 -2.23 -20.26 -12.56
CA ARG A 170 -3.26 -19.33 -12.05
C ARG A 170 -3.57 -18.22 -13.06
N LEU A 171 -2.54 -17.63 -13.68
CA LEU A 171 -2.70 -16.62 -14.74
C LEU A 171 -3.38 -17.18 -15.99
N ALA A 172 -3.03 -18.41 -16.40
CA ALA A 172 -3.68 -19.08 -17.52
C ALA A 172 -5.15 -19.38 -17.23
N LEU A 173 -5.50 -19.83 -16.02
CA LEU A 173 -6.90 -20.01 -15.62
C LEU A 173 -7.69 -18.70 -15.70
N LEU A 174 -7.10 -17.59 -15.23
CA LEU A 174 -7.71 -16.26 -15.34
C LEU A 174 -7.95 -15.89 -16.81
N TYR A 175 -6.93 -16.04 -17.65
CA TYR A 175 -7.02 -15.80 -19.09
C TYR A 175 -8.14 -16.62 -19.74
N TRP A 176 -8.22 -17.92 -19.48
CA TRP A 176 -9.22 -18.79 -20.07
C TRP A 176 -10.64 -18.48 -19.58
N SER A 177 -10.77 -18.05 -18.32
CA SER A 177 -12.04 -17.62 -17.71
C SER A 177 -12.50 -16.21 -18.09
N ALA A 178 -11.65 -15.42 -18.77
CA ALA A 178 -11.96 -14.04 -19.10
C ALA A 178 -13.21 -13.93 -20.01
N PRO A 179 -14.06 -12.92 -19.80
CA PRO A 179 -15.37 -12.80 -20.47
C PRO A 179 -15.30 -12.49 -21.96
N ALA A 180 -14.10 -12.23 -22.50
CA ALA A 180 -13.88 -11.89 -23.91
C ALA A 180 -13.68 -13.12 -24.81
N TRP A 181 -13.97 -12.97 -26.10
CA TRP A 181 -13.79 -14.04 -27.09
C TRP A 181 -12.41 -14.03 -27.75
N HIS A 182 -11.92 -12.84 -28.14
CA HIS A 182 -10.65 -12.72 -28.84
C HIS A 182 -9.46 -12.86 -27.89
N PRO A 183 -8.37 -13.52 -28.31
CA PRO A 183 -7.24 -13.80 -27.43
C PRO A 183 -6.62 -12.58 -26.75
N LEU A 184 -6.45 -11.46 -27.46
CA LEU A 184 -5.87 -10.24 -26.89
C LEU A 184 -6.85 -9.55 -25.92
N ASP A 185 -8.15 -9.63 -26.19
CA ASP A 185 -9.18 -9.04 -25.32
C ASP A 185 -9.35 -9.84 -24.02
N LYS A 186 -9.10 -11.16 -24.04
CA LYS A 186 -9.00 -11.98 -22.82
C LYS A 186 -7.86 -11.52 -21.92
N ALA A 187 -6.66 -11.35 -22.48
CA ALA A 187 -5.52 -10.81 -21.75
C ALA A 187 -5.81 -9.39 -21.24
N LYS A 188 -6.41 -8.53 -22.07
CA LYS A 188 -6.83 -7.18 -21.68
C LYS A 188 -7.78 -7.19 -20.48
N SER A 189 -8.70 -8.14 -20.40
CA SER A 189 -9.62 -8.26 -19.25
C SER A 189 -8.86 -8.53 -17.95
N VAL A 190 -7.83 -9.38 -17.97
CA VAL A 190 -6.97 -9.66 -16.81
C VAL A 190 -6.18 -8.41 -16.42
N VAL A 191 -5.58 -7.74 -17.40
CA VAL A 191 -4.77 -6.52 -17.19
C VAL A 191 -5.62 -5.39 -16.58
N LEU A 192 -6.80 -5.11 -17.15
CA LEU A 192 -7.72 -4.10 -16.63
C LEU A 192 -8.24 -4.46 -15.25
N THR A 193 -8.43 -5.75 -14.95
CA THR A 193 -8.82 -6.18 -13.60
C THR A 193 -7.73 -5.83 -12.59
N LEU A 194 -6.44 -6.03 -12.91
CA LEU A 194 -5.35 -5.63 -12.00
C LEU A 194 -5.32 -4.12 -11.81
N GLU A 195 -5.30 -3.37 -12.92
CA GLU A 195 -5.23 -1.90 -12.94
C GLU A 195 -6.34 -1.30 -12.06
N ARG A 196 -7.59 -1.73 -12.26
CA ARG A 196 -8.74 -1.27 -11.48
C ARG A 196 -8.67 -1.69 -10.03
N THR A 197 -8.29 -2.94 -9.75
CA THR A 197 -8.20 -3.43 -8.36
C THR A 197 -7.22 -2.59 -7.55
N LEU A 198 -6.06 -2.27 -8.12
CA LEU A 198 -5.04 -1.44 -7.46
C LEU A 198 -5.49 0.03 -7.39
N HIS A 199 -6.03 0.57 -8.48
CA HIS A 199 -6.46 1.97 -8.57
C HIS A 199 -7.61 2.27 -7.61
N GLU A 200 -8.69 1.49 -7.66
CA GLU A 200 -9.84 1.63 -6.76
C GLU A 200 -9.41 1.47 -5.29
N GLY A 201 -8.50 0.53 -5.01
CA GLY A 201 -7.94 0.33 -3.68
C GLY A 201 -7.20 1.56 -3.18
N ASN A 202 -6.26 2.08 -3.98
CA ASN A 202 -5.44 3.23 -3.61
C ASN A 202 -6.30 4.50 -3.44
N VAL A 203 -7.25 4.74 -4.35
CA VAL A 203 -8.18 5.88 -4.27
C VAL A 203 -9.10 5.77 -3.05
N ALA A 204 -9.60 4.58 -2.73
CA ALA A 204 -10.46 4.37 -1.57
C ALA A 204 -9.71 4.62 -0.25
N ILE A 205 -8.47 4.12 -0.14
CA ILE A 205 -7.60 4.38 1.02
C ILE A 205 -7.32 5.87 1.15
N PHE A 206 -6.94 6.52 0.06
CA PHE A 206 -6.64 7.95 0.04
C PHE A 206 -7.83 8.82 0.43
N THR A 207 -9.00 8.52 -0.12
CA THR A 207 -10.24 9.25 0.18
C THR A 207 -10.64 9.09 1.65
N ASP A 208 -10.47 7.90 2.22
CA ASP A 208 -10.84 7.61 3.61
C ASP A 208 -9.79 8.09 4.62
N ILE A 209 -8.59 7.51 4.57
CA ILE A 209 -7.51 7.75 5.55
C ILE A 209 -6.84 9.10 5.26
N GLY A 210 -6.45 9.37 4.01
CA GLY A 210 -5.88 10.65 3.61
C GLY A 210 -6.87 11.80 3.85
N GLY A 211 -8.13 11.64 3.45
CA GLY A 211 -9.20 12.61 3.72
C GLY A 211 -9.45 12.83 5.22
N THR A 212 -9.36 11.78 6.04
CA THR A 212 -9.46 11.90 7.51
C THR A 212 -8.24 12.61 8.11
N ALA A 213 -7.04 12.37 7.57
CA ALA A 213 -5.82 13.04 7.97
C ALA A 213 -5.90 14.55 7.71
N THR A 214 -6.35 14.97 6.52
CA THR A 214 -6.59 16.39 6.21
C THR A 214 -7.62 17.00 7.15
N ALA A 215 -8.76 16.34 7.34
CA ALA A 215 -9.81 16.83 8.24
C ALA A 215 -9.30 16.99 9.68
N TYR A 216 -8.49 16.03 10.16
CA TYR A 216 -7.88 16.07 11.48
C TYR A 216 -6.91 17.24 11.63
N LEU A 217 -6.00 17.43 10.67
CA LEU A 217 -5.03 18.54 10.71
C LEU A 217 -5.74 19.90 10.64
N THR A 218 -6.77 20.05 9.81
CA THR A 218 -7.60 21.27 9.75
C THR A 218 -8.30 21.54 11.07
N TRP A 219 -8.96 20.53 11.66
CA TRP A 219 -9.58 20.68 12.98
C TRP A 219 -8.55 21.10 14.03
N ARG A 220 -7.40 20.42 14.07
CA ARG A 220 -6.30 20.66 15.02
C ARG A 220 -5.78 22.09 14.97
N GLN A 221 -5.67 22.69 13.78
CA GLN A 221 -5.24 24.08 13.61
C GLN A 221 -6.22 25.07 14.28
N SER A 222 -7.52 24.82 14.17
CA SER A 222 -8.56 25.67 14.77
C SER A 222 -8.83 25.39 16.25
N ALA A 223 -8.45 24.20 16.74
CA ALA A 223 -8.82 23.73 18.07
C ALA A 223 -8.01 24.38 19.21
N GLY A 224 -6.84 24.98 18.94
CA GLY A 224 -5.93 25.46 19.99
C GLY A 224 -5.16 24.29 20.64
N THR A 225 -5.05 24.26 21.98
CA THR A 225 -4.36 23.15 22.66
C THR A 225 -5.11 21.83 22.49
N VAL A 226 -4.54 20.92 21.71
CA VAL A 226 -5.13 19.59 21.45
C VAL A 226 -4.70 18.58 22.50
N THR A 227 -5.68 17.78 22.95
CA THR A 227 -5.52 16.67 23.89
C THR A 227 -6.25 15.44 23.36
N PRO A 228 -5.90 14.21 23.79
CA PRO A 228 -6.60 13.00 23.38
C PRO A 228 -8.11 13.06 23.65
N GLU A 229 -8.49 13.61 24.81
CA GLU A 229 -9.89 13.81 25.19
C GLU A 229 -10.66 14.60 24.15
N ARG A 230 -10.09 15.73 23.70
CA ARG A 230 -10.71 16.59 22.70
C ARG A 230 -10.80 15.93 21.33
N VAL A 231 -9.81 15.12 20.94
CA VAL A 231 -9.93 14.32 19.71
C VAL A 231 -11.13 13.37 19.82
N LEU A 232 -11.30 12.69 20.95
CA LEU A 232 -12.38 11.72 21.16
C LEU A 232 -13.77 12.36 21.23
N THR A 233 -13.89 13.63 21.68
CA THR A 233 -15.18 14.30 21.89
C THR A 233 -15.54 15.32 20.83
N GLU A 234 -14.57 16.00 20.20
CA GLU A 234 -14.79 17.12 19.28
C GLU A 234 -14.49 16.75 17.82
N PHE A 235 -13.55 15.83 17.55
CA PHE A 235 -13.26 15.38 16.19
C PHE A 235 -14.19 14.22 15.81
N SER A 236 -15.01 14.42 14.79
CA SER A 236 -15.99 13.43 14.34
C SER A 236 -15.85 13.12 12.86
N ARG A 237 -16.17 11.87 12.49
CA ARG A 237 -16.24 11.38 11.11
C ARG A 237 -17.56 10.65 10.93
N PRO A 238 -18.14 10.63 9.71
CA PRO A 238 -19.33 9.83 9.44
C PRO A 238 -19.13 8.37 9.90
N GLY A 239 -20.06 7.87 10.73
CA GLY A 239 -20.01 6.51 11.27
C GLY A 239 -19.15 6.31 12.52
N SER A 240 -18.46 7.34 13.03
CA SER A 240 -17.80 7.29 14.34
C SER A 240 -18.73 7.71 15.47
N SER A 241 -18.43 7.24 16.68
CA SER A 241 -19.14 7.50 17.92
C SER A 241 -18.13 7.74 19.05
N PRO A 242 -18.18 8.88 19.76
CA PRO A 242 -17.25 9.19 20.85
C PRO A 242 -17.09 8.06 21.88
N ALA A 243 -18.18 7.42 22.29
CA ALA A 243 -18.15 6.32 23.26
C ALA A 243 -17.40 5.08 22.75
N ARG A 244 -17.50 4.77 21.44
CA ARG A 244 -16.85 3.61 20.83
C ARG A 244 -15.38 3.90 20.54
N ALA A 245 -15.06 5.11 20.08
CA ALA A 245 -13.69 5.56 19.92
C ALA A 245 -12.95 5.58 21.28
N ARG A 246 -13.62 6.02 22.35
CA ARG A 246 -13.07 5.97 23.72
C ARG A 246 -12.79 4.54 24.18
N LEU A 247 -13.73 3.62 23.97
CA LEU A 247 -13.52 2.21 24.29
C LEU A 247 -12.26 1.66 23.61
N ALA A 248 -12.07 1.95 22.33
CA ALA A 248 -10.88 1.51 21.59
C ALA A 248 -9.59 2.21 22.07
N TYR A 249 -9.67 3.51 22.43
CA TYR A 249 -8.56 4.26 23.00
C TYR A 249 -8.11 3.69 24.35
N ASP A 250 -9.05 3.47 25.27
CA ASP A 250 -8.76 2.95 26.62
C ASP A 250 -8.15 1.54 26.54
N TYR A 251 -8.69 0.69 25.66
CA TYR A 251 -8.13 -0.64 25.38
C TYR A 251 -6.69 -0.54 24.85
N ALA A 252 -6.44 0.32 23.87
CA ALA A 252 -5.09 0.47 23.30
C ALA A 252 -4.06 0.90 24.36
N LEU A 253 -4.44 1.78 25.29
CA LEU A 253 -3.55 2.17 26.38
C LEU A 253 -3.29 1.05 27.37
N ALA A 254 -4.31 0.25 27.70
CA ALA A 254 -4.17 -0.89 28.61
C ALA A 254 -3.25 -1.99 28.03
N HIS A 255 -3.24 -2.14 26.69
CA HIS A 255 -2.56 -3.22 25.99
C HIS A 255 -1.37 -2.77 25.13
N ALA A 256 -0.89 -1.52 25.29
CA ALA A 256 0.19 -0.97 24.46
C ALA A 256 1.50 -1.78 24.54
N PHE A 257 1.75 -2.43 25.68
CA PHE A 257 2.96 -3.21 25.97
C PHE A 257 2.79 -4.71 25.77
N ASP A 258 1.62 -5.18 25.35
CA ASP A 258 1.37 -6.61 25.15
C ASP A 258 2.24 -7.16 24.00
N THR A 259 2.72 -8.40 24.16
CA THR A 259 3.51 -9.12 23.16
C THR A 259 2.95 -10.53 22.99
N PRO A 260 2.38 -10.90 21.84
CA PRO A 260 2.20 -10.06 20.65
C PRO A 260 1.21 -8.91 20.87
N ARG A 261 1.40 -7.79 20.17
CA ARG A 261 0.46 -6.66 20.19
C ARG A 261 -0.92 -7.11 19.70
N PRO A 262 -2.03 -6.59 20.25
CA PRO A 262 -3.36 -6.92 19.77
C PRO A 262 -3.51 -6.65 18.27
N TYR A 263 -4.06 -7.63 17.55
CA TYR A 263 -4.13 -7.59 16.10
C TYR A 263 -5.48 -8.04 15.51
N ALA A 264 -6.39 -8.64 16.28
CA ALA A 264 -7.68 -9.15 15.78
C ALA A 264 -8.85 -8.27 16.27
N PHE A 265 -8.98 -7.06 15.72
CA PHE A 265 -9.87 -6.04 16.27
C PHE A 265 -11.37 -6.29 16.03
N ASP A 266 -11.73 -7.12 15.05
CA ASP A 266 -13.10 -7.63 14.86
C ASP A 266 -13.57 -8.50 16.04
N THR A 267 -12.65 -9.27 16.61
CA THR A 267 -12.89 -10.15 17.77
C THR A 267 -12.90 -9.34 19.07
N ILE A 268 -11.98 -8.37 19.19
CA ILE A 268 -11.87 -7.49 20.37
C ILE A 268 -13.06 -6.52 20.44
N PHE A 269 -13.51 -5.98 19.29
CA PHE A 269 -14.61 -5.03 19.21
C PHE A 269 -15.71 -5.48 18.24
N PRO A 270 -16.49 -6.53 18.59
CA PRO A 270 -17.52 -7.07 17.69
C PRO A 270 -18.52 -6.00 17.24
N GLY A 271 -18.66 -5.85 15.92
CA GLY A 271 -19.58 -4.90 15.29
C GLY A 271 -19.20 -3.42 15.43
N MET A 272 -17.99 -3.10 15.93
CA MET A 272 -17.52 -1.72 15.96
C MET A 272 -17.15 -1.27 14.55
N ASN A 273 -17.73 -0.14 14.11
CA ASN A 273 -17.28 0.52 12.90
C ASN A 273 -15.83 1.01 13.09
N SER A 274 -14.93 0.63 12.19
CA SER A 274 -13.50 0.96 12.25
C SER A 274 -13.18 2.45 12.12
N GLN A 275 -14.12 3.30 11.71
CA GLN A 275 -13.99 4.76 11.86
C GLN A 275 -13.74 5.16 13.33
N ASN A 276 -14.23 4.36 14.29
CA ASN A 276 -13.92 4.54 15.70
C ASN A 276 -12.45 4.23 16.01
N LEU A 277 -11.86 3.21 15.36
CA LEU A 277 -10.44 2.89 15.47
C LEU A 277 -9.59 4.01 14.87
N MET A 278 -10.02 4.62 13.77
CA MET A 278 -9.34 5.76 13.16
C MET A 278 -9.31 6.97 14.10
N VAL A 279 -10.45 7.36 14.68
CA VAL A 279 -10.51 8.45 15.68
C VAL A 279 -9.68 8.12 16.93
N ALA A 280 -9.75 6.87 17.41
CA ALA A 280 -8.93 6.42 18.52
C ALA A 280 -7.42 6.47 18.20
N GLY A 281 -7.01 6.09 16.99
CA GLY A 281 -5.63 6.17 16.50
C GLY A 281 -5.08 7.59 16.52
N LEU A 282 -5.87 8.57 16.07
CA LEU A 282 -5.49 9.99 16.15
C LEU A 282 -5.39 10.48 17.60
N ALA A 283 -6.30 10.05 18.48
CA ALA A 283 -6.21 10.33 19.91
C ALA A 283 -4.97 9.69 20.56
N LEU A 284 -4.57 8.49 20.12
CA LEU A 284 -3.35 7.81 20.54
C LEU A 284 -2.10 8.55 20.08
N TYR A 285 -2.08 9.13 18.87
CA TYR A 285 -0.96 10.01 18.46
C TYR A 285 -0.83 11.24 19.36
N GLU A 286 -1.94 11.90 19.72
CA GLU A 286 -1.89 13.00 20.70
C GLU A 286 -1.47 12.53 22.09
N LYS A 287 -1.83 11.31 22.47
CA LYS A 287 -1.39 10.72 23.74
C LYS A 287 0.11 10.43 23.71
N ALA A 288 0.62 9.86 22.62
CA ALA A 288 2.04 9.58 22.43
C ALA A 288 2.87 10.87 22.51
N ARG A 289 2.43 11.94 21.83
CA ARG A 289 3.06 13.28 21.90
C ARG A 289 3.22 13.78 23.33
N LEU A 290 2.20 13.58 24.17
CA LEU A 290 2.18 14.03 25.56
C LEU A 290 2.83 13.03 26.53
N THR A 291 3.20 11.83 26.07
CA THR A 291 3.74 10.78 26.93
C THR A 291 5.25 10.97 27.11
N PRO A 292 5.74 11.06 28.37
CA PRO A 292 7.16 11.04 28.66
C PRO A 292 7.72 9.62 28.53
N GLY A 293 8.99 9.51 28.14
CA GLY A 293 9.68 8.24 27.98
C GLY A 293 9.46 7.63 26.59
N LEU A 294 10.57 7.29 25.93
CA LEU A 294 10.58 6.79 24.56
C LEU A 294 9.77 5.50 24.41
N GLN A 295 10.02 4.51 25.26
CA GLN A 295 9.39 3.19 25.17
C GLN A 295 7.85 3.26 25.23
N ALA A 296 7.30 4.03 26.18
CA ALA A 296 5.86 4.19 26.32
C ALA A 296 5.25 4.95 25.13
N ARG A 297 5.94 5.99 24.65
CA ARG A 297 5.53 6.73 23.46
C ARG A 297 5.46 5.81 22.24
N GLU A 298 6.50 5.02 21.99
CA GLU A 298 6.57 4.13 20.83
C GLU A 298 5.55 2.99 20.88
N ALA A 299 5.30 2.42 22.06
CA ALA A 299 4.25 1.43 22.27
C ALA A 299 2.86 1.96 21.86
N ILE A 300 2.56 3.22 22.23
CA ILE A 300 1.30 3.89 21.88
C ILE A 300 1.23 4.19 20.38
N ILE A 301 2.32 4.65 19.76
CA ILE A 301 2.41 4.87 18.30
C ILE A 301 2.14 3.57 17.55
N ALA A 302 2.70 2.45 18.01
CA ALA A 302 2.52 1.15 17.40
C ALA A 302 1.04 0.69 17.42
N MET A 303 0.33 0.92 18.52
CA MET A 303 -1.11 0.65 18.60
C MET A 303 -1.93 1.56 17.68
N ALA A 304 -1.58 2.85 17.58
CA ALA A 304 -2.22 3.78 16.65
C ALA A 304 -2.04 3.32 15.19
N ASN A 305 -0.82 2.92 14.81
CA ASN A 305 -0.52 2.39 13.48
C ASN A 305 -1.34 1.13 13.17
N ASN A 306 -1.49 0.22 14.13
CA ASN A 306 -2.32 -0.99 13.96
C ASN A 306 -3.80 -0.65 13.71
N TYR A 307 -4.36 0.36 14.39
CA TYR A 307 -5.74 0.80 14.14
C TYR A 307 -5.94 1.39 12.74
N LEU A 308 -5.01 2.24 12.29
CA LEU A 308 -5.03 2.82 10.94
C LEU A 308 -4.90 1.71 9.87
N ALA A 309 -3.92 0.83 10.02
CA ALA A 309 -3.69 -0.28 9.09
C ALA A 309 -4.84 -1.30 9.11
N TRP A 310 -5.49 -1.53 10.26
CA TRP A 310 -6.68 -2.38 10.29
C TRP A 310 -7.82 -1.78 9.49
N ARG A 311 -8.13 -0.47 9.65
CA ARG A 311 -9.15 0.22 8.84
C ARG A 311 -8.86 0.08 7.34
N GLU A 312 -7.61 0.34 6.97
CA GLU A 312 -7.12 0.21 5.61
C GLU A 312 -7.35 -1.20 5.06
N GLN A 313 -6.86 -2.21 5.78
CA GLN A 313 -6.73 -3.55 5.25
C GLN A 313 -8.01 -4.38 5.41
N HIS A 314 -8.68 -4.29 6.55
CA HIS A 314 -9.87 -5.10 6.85
C HIS A 314 -11.11 -4.60 6.12
N ASP A 315 -11.30 -3.28 6.01
CA ASP A 315 -12.57 -2.75 5.48
C ASP A 315 -12.45 -2.17 4.08
N ILE A 316 -11.37 -1.42 3.80
CA ILE A 316 -11.22 -0.73 2.52
C ILE A 316 -10.69 -1.72 1.47
N VAL A 317 -9.49 -2.26 1.70
CA VAL A 317 -8.83 -3.17 0.74
C VAL A 317 -9.67 -4.44 0.54
N GLN A 318 -10.20 -5.03 1.61
CA GLN A 318 -10.99 -6.26 1.50
C GLN A 318 -12.23 -6.09 0.62
N ALA A 319 -12.93 -4.95 0.73
CA ALA A 319 -14.10 -4.67 -0.10
C ALA A 319 -13.75 -4.52 -1.58
N VAL A 320 -12.57 -3.97 -1.90
CA VAL A 320 -12.08 -3.80 -3.29
C VAL A 320 -11.59 -5.12 -3.88
N PHE A 321 -10.91 -5.95 -3.08
CA PHE A 321 -10.31 -7.21 -3.54
C PHE A 321 -11.35 -8.34 -3.66
N THR A 322 -12.43 -8.27 -2.89
CA THR A 322 -13.55 -9.21 -2.94
C THR A 322 -14.89 -8.46 -3.00
N PRO A 323 -15.19 -7.76 -4.12
CA PRO A 323 -16.41 -6.99 -4.24
C PRO A 323 -17.63 -7.92 -4.24
N ALA A 324 -18.69 -7.53 -3.53
CA ALA A 324 -19.94 -8.30 -3.48
C ALA A 324 -20.58 -8.49 -4.87
N TRP A 325 -20.38 -7.51 -5.76
CA TRP A 325 -20.83 -7.55 -7.15
C TRP A 325 -19.64 -7.29 -8.07
N PRO A 326 -18.96 -8.35 -8.53
CA PRO A 326 -17.92 -8.23 -9.54
C PRO A 326 -18.48 -7.61 -10.83
N ARG A 327 -17.63 -6.86 -11.55
CA ARG A 327 -18.01 -6.34 -12.86
C ARG A 327 -18.05 -7.46 -13.88
N TRP A 328 -18.96 -7.35 -14.85
CA TRP A 328 -19.15 -8.37 -15.89
C TRP A 328 -17.97 -8.46 -16.88
N ASP A 329 -17.15 -7.41 -16.96
CA ASP A 329 -16.00 -7.31 -17.86
C ASP A 329 -14.66 -7.67 -17.20
N GLU A 330 -14.68 -8.16 -15.96
CA GLU A 330 -13.49 -8.50 -15.17
C GLU A 330 -13.32 -10.01 -14.98
N VAL A 331 -12.07 -10.42 -14.72
CA VAL A 331 -11.79 -11.72 -14.11
C VAL A 331 -11.92 -11.62 -12.58
N SER A 332 -11.83 -12.75 -11.87
CA SER A 332 -11.86 -12.73 -10.41
C SER A 332 -10.65 -11.98 -9.83
N ARG A 333 -10.90 -10.83 -9.19
CA ARG A 333 -9.87 -10.03 -8.48
C ARG A 333 -9.11 -10.87 -7.45
N SER A 334 -9.82 -11.69 -6.66
CA SER A 334 -9.19 -12.55 -5.65
C SER A 334 -8.25 -13.60 -6.25
N ALA A 335 -8.67 -14.24 -7.35
CA ALA A 335 -7.81 -15.21 -8.03
C ALA A 335 -6.60 -14.54 -8.70
N LEU A 336 -6.77 -13.32 -9.24
CA LEU A 336 -5.68 -12.51 -9.77
C LEU A 336 -4.68 -12.12 -8.69
N MET A 337 -5.14 -11.58 -7.55
CA MET A 337 -4.25 -11.27 -6.43
C MET A 337 -3.52 -12.52 -5.95
N ARG A 338 -4.18 -13.68 -5.88
CA ARG A 338 -3.53 -14.97 -5.53
C ARG A 338 -2.43 -15.38 -6.52
N ALA A 339 -2.57 -15.07 -7.81
CA ALA A 339 -1.53 -15.33 -8.81
C ALA A 339 -0.32 -14.41 -8.59
N MET A 340 -0.56 -13.15 -8.25
CA MET A 340 0.48 -12.14 -8.07
C MET A 340 1.19 -12.23 -6.70
N THR A 341 0.49 -12.75 -5.69
CA THR A 341 0.91 -12.80 -4.27
C THR A 341 2.36 -13.25 -4.05
N PRO A 342 2.86 -14.34 -4.66
CA PRO A 342 4.22 -14.84 -4.39
C PRO A 342 5.34 -13.83 -4.67
N MET A 343 5.12 -12.88 -5.59
CA MET A 343 6.11 -11.92 -6.04
C MET A 343 5.96 -10.57 -5.32
N LEU A 344 5.09 -10.45 -4.31
CA LEU A 344 4.88 -9.18 -3.62
C LEU A 344 6.16 -8.68 -2.97
N VAL A 345 6.42 -7.38 -3.20
CA VAL A 345 7.54 -6.63 -2.65
C VAL A 345 7.04 -5.24 -2.28
N VAL A 346 7.58 -4.72 -1.18
CA VAL A 346 7.42 -3.32 -0.79
C VAL A 346 8.79 -2.79 -0.42
N HIS A 347 9.14 -1.64 -0.99
CA HIS A 347 10.35 -0.91 -0.64
C HIS A 347 9.99 0.20 0.36
N PHE A 348 10.59 0.19 1.54
CA PHE A 348 10.47 1.25 2.54
C PHE A 348 11.78 2.05 2.54
N GLY A 349 11.92 2.94 1.56
CA GLY A 349 13.19 3.60 1.25
C GLY A 349 14.24 2.58 0.86
N SER A 350 15.33 2.50 1.62
CA SER A 350 16.40 1.52 1.38
C SER A 350 16.10 0.11 1.90
N LEU A 351 15.02 -0.10 2.66
CA LEU A 351 14.61 -1.44 3.10
C LEU A 351 13.75 -2.11 2.03
N GLU A 352 14.00 -3.39 1.80
CA GLU A 352 13.16 -4.24 0.98
C GLU A 352 12.46 -5.28 1.87
N TRP A 353 11.14 -5.39 1.73
CA TRP A 353 10.35 -6.46 2.30
C TRP A 353 9.72 -7.28 1.18
N THR A 354 9.87 -8.60 1.22
CA THR A 354 9.23 -9.50 0.25
C THR A 354 8.34 -10.51 0.96
N LEU A 355 7.22 -10.87 0.32
CA LEU A 355 6.38 -11.97 0.82
C LEU A 355 7.13 -13.30 0.78
N ALA A 356 8.02 -13.48 -0.20
CA ALA A 356 8.78 -14.70 -0.33
C ALA A 356 9.61 -14.98 0.93
N ASP A 357 10.39 -14.01 1.38
CA ASP A 357 11.21 -14.13 2.59
C ASP A 357 10.34 -14.35 3.83
N TYR A 358 9.25 -13.60 3.95
CA TYR A 358 8.27 -13.79 5.02
C TYR A 358 7.74 -15.22 5.05
N ALA A 359 7.31 -15.76 3.91
CA ALA A 359 6.70 -17.07 3.82
C ALA A 359 7.70 -18.20 4.10
N TYR A 360 8.93 -18.11 3.58
CA TYR A 360 10.00 -19.07 3.84
C TYR A 360 10.47 -19.09 5.30
N ALA A 361 10.30 -17.98 6.04
CA ALA A 361 10.61 -17.91 7.47
C ALA A 361 9.54 -18.58 8.37
N ARG A 362 8.44 -19.07 7.81
CA ARG A 362 7.33 -19.71 8.55
C ARG A 362 7.28 -21.21 8.27
N PRO A 363 6.59 -21.99 9.10
CA PRO A 363 6.25 -23.38 8.75
C PRO A 363 5.42 -23.42 7.47
N ASP A 364 5.68 -24.42 6.64
CA ASP A 364 4.85 -24.80 5.49
C ASP A 364 3.40 -25.07 5.97
N ARG A 365 2.41 -24.38 5.36
CA ARG A 365 1.01 -24.43 5.80
C ARG A 365 0.25 -25.61 5.22
N ASP A 366 0.66 -26.13 4.06
CA ASP A 366 -0.07 -27.20 3.37
C ASP A 366 0.71 -28.52 3.23
N GLY A 367 2.02 -28.49 3.48
CA GLY A 367 2.90 -29.66 3.46
C GLY A 367 3.07 -30.28 2.07
N ASN A 368 2.66 -29.58 1.01
CA ASN A 368 2.64 -30.14 -0.34
C ASN A 368 3.96 -29.83 -1.06
N PRO A 369 4.72 -30.86 -1.49
CA PRO A 369 6.02 -30.64 -2.13
C PRO A 369 5.92 -29.97 -3.50
N LEU A 370 4.73 -29.88 -4.10
CA LEU A 370 4.49 -29.24 -5.41
C LEU A 370 4.13 -27.75 -5.30
N THR A 371 3.86 -27.25 -4.10
CA THR A 371 3.65 -25.83 -3.80
C THR A 371 4.91 -25.30 -3.11
N SER A 372 5.19 -24.01 -3.31
CA SER A 372 6.18 -23.29 -2.52
C SER A 372 5.44 -22.43 -1.48
N GLN A 373 6.06 -22.17 -0.34
CA GLN A 373 5.44 -21.44 0.78
C GLN A 373 4.82 -20.10 0.39
N PRO A 374 5.45 -19.27 -0.48
CA PRO A 374 4.83 -18.00 -0.93
C PRO A 374 3.51 -18.19 -1.68
N THR A 375 3.27 -19.36 -2.29
CA THR A 375 2.07 -19.65 -3.08
C THR A 375 0.84 -20.06 -2.26
N GLU A 376 1.04 -20.31 -0.96
CA GLU A 376 -0.01 -20.68 0.01
C GLU A 376 -0.84 -19.47 0.46
N TYR A 377 -0.32 -18.26 0.24
CA TYR A 377 -0.97 -17.01 0.60
C TYR A 377 -1.84 -16.49 -0.54
N ASN A 378 -2.86 -15.72 -0.17
CA ASN A 378 -3.63 -14.91 -1.12
C ASN A 378 -3.77 -13.49 -0.58
N TRP A 379 -3.14 -12.52 -1.24
CA TRP A 379 -3.22 -11.11 -0.86
C TRP A 379 -4.63 -10.53 -0.92
N ALA A 380 -5.60 -11.20 -1.56
CA ALA A 380 -7.02 -10.86 -1.47
C ALA A 380 -7.73 -11.33 -0.19
N THR A 381 -7.11 -12.22 0.58
CA THR A 381 -7.66 -12.76 1.83
C THR A 381 -7.07 -12.00 3.00
N PHE A 382 -7.92 -11.31 3.78
CA PHE A 382 -7.46 -10.49 4.91
C PHE A 382 -6.49 -11.23 5.84
N TRP A 383 -6.83 -12.44 6.29
CA TRP A 383 -6.01 -13.19 7.23
C TRP A 383 -4.69 -13.73 6.65
N ASP A 384 -4.60 -13.85 5.33
CA ASP A 384 -3.31 -14.16 4.67
C ASP A 384 -2.44 -12.90 4.50
N ARG A 385 -3.07 -11.72 4.40
CA ARG A 385 -2.39 -10.42 4.18
C ARG A 385 -1.99 -9.74 5.48
N TRP A 386 -2.77 -9.89 6.55
CA TRP A 386 -2.62 -9.10 7.77
C TRP A 386 -1.33 -9.39 8.55
N PRO A 387 -0.97 -10.65 8.88
CA PRO A 387 0.29 -10.92 9.56
C PRO A 387 1.54 -10.48 8.77
N PRO A 388 1.65 -10.68 7.44
CA PRO A 388 2.75 -10.11 6.66
C PRO A 388 2.84 -8.59 6.72
N ILE A 389 1.70 -7.86 6.74
CA ILE A 389 1.71 -6.40 6.88
C ILE A 389 2.29 -5.97 8.24
N LEU A 390 1.88 -6.64 9.32
CA LEU A 390 2.43 -6.35 10.65
C LEU A 390 3.94 -6.64 10.71
N ASP A 391 4.40 -7.70 10.05
CA ASP A 391 5.81 -8.05 9.91
C ASP A 391 6.59 -6.95 9.15
N SER A 392 6.02 -6.45 8.05
CA SER A 392 6.60 -5.34 7.27
C SER A 392 6.73 -4.04 8.08
N PHE A 393 5.79 -3.77 8.99
CA PHE A 393 5.88 -2.65 9.93
C PHE A 393 6.99 -2.86 10.97
N GLU A 394 7.16 -4.06 11.50
CA GLU A 394 8.27 -4.35 12.43
C GLU A 394 9.63 -4.18 11.75
N LEU A 395 9.77 -4.53 10.47
CA LEU A 395 10.97 -4.22 9.69
C LEU A 395 11.23 -2.71 9.68
N GLY A 396 10.22 -1.90 9.33
CA GLY A 396 10.38 -0.45 9.32
C GLY A 396 10.57 0.19 10.70
N TYR A 397 10.11 -0.47 11.77
CA TYR A 397 10.40 -0.03 13.15
C TYR A 397 11.83 -0.37 13.58
N SER A 398 12.45 -1.40 12.99
CA SER A 398 13.83 -1.78 13.30
C SER A 398 14.87 -0.85 12.69
N ASP A 399 14.55 -0.21 11.57
CA ASP A 399 15.36 0.84 10.93
C ASP A 399 14.48 2.02 10.47
N PRO A 400 14.08 2.91 11.40
CA PRO A 400 13.24 4.07 11.09
C PRO A 400 13.88 5.09 10.15
N GLU A 401 15.21 5.11 10.05
CA GLU A 401 15.93 6.11 9.25
C GLU A 401 15.75 5.82 7.76
N ALA A 402 15.78 4.53 7.38
CA ALA A 402 15.57 4.11 6.00
C ALA A 402 14.24 4.59 5.39
N LEU A 403 13.17 4.69 6.20
CA LEU A 403 11.86 5.13 5.72
C LEU A 403 11.82 6.59 5.24
N TRP A 404 12.79 7.42 5.65
CA TRP A 404 12.88 8.82 5.25
C TRP A 404 13.45 9.03 3.85
N GLU A 405 14.01 7.99 3.25
CA GLU A 405 14.30 7.97 1.82
C GLU A 405 12.98 7.85 1.04
N MET A 406 12.33 8.99 0.83
CA MET A 406 11.00 9.06 0.22
C MET A 406 11.02 8.50 -1.21
N PRO A 407 9.99 7.75 -1.62
CA PRO A 407 9.92 7.21 -2.96
C PRO A 407 9.72 8.34 -3.97
N GLU A 408 10.33 8.23 -5.14
CA GLU A 408 10.00 9.10 -6.28
C GLU A 408 8.58 8.79 -6.78
N PRO A 409 7.68 9.79 -6.89
CA PRO A 409 6.38 9.61 -7.51
C PRO A 409 6.52 9.10 -8.94
N LEU A 410 5.71 8.11 -9.33
CA LEU A 410 5.81 7.50 -10.66
C LEU A 410 5.26 8.44 -11.72
N GLU A 411 6.02 8.60 -12.80
CA GLU A 411 5.52 9.21 -14.03
C GLU A 411 4.90 8.14 -14.93
N ASP A 412 3.88 8.50 -15.71
CA ASP A 412 3.38 7.64 -16.77
C ASP A 412 4.28 7.77 -18.00
N PRO A 413 5.12 6.76 -18.32
CA PRO A 413 6.01 6.83 -19.47
C PRO A 413 5.26 6.75 -20.81
N LEU A 414 3.94 6.50 -20.78
CA LEU A 414 3.06 6.42 -21.94
C LEU A 414 2.18 7.67 -22.11
N ALA A 415 2.24 8.64 -21.19
CA ALA A 415 1.56 9.91 -21.31
C ALA A 415 2.32 10.83 -22.28
N GLY A 416 1.85 10.91 -23.53
CA GLY A 416 2.39 11.76 -24.59
C GLY A 416 1.32 12.20 -25.57
#